data_AF-A0AA90P7P7-F1
#
_entry.id   AF-A0AA90P7P7-F1
#
_cell.length_a   1.000
_cell.length_b   1.000
_cell.length_c   1.000
_cell.angle_alpha   90.00
_cell.angle_beta   90.00
_cell.angle_gamma   90.00
#
_symmetry.space_group_name_H-M   'P 1'
#
loop_
_entity.id
_entity.type
_entity.pdbx_description
1 polymer ?
#
loop_
_entity_poly.entity_id
_entity_poly.type
_entity_poly.pdbx_seq_one_letter_code
_entity_poly.pdbx_strand_id
1 'polypeptide(L)'
;MRKENPASKLHNLLEIAYKFQTTSTFRTVWSNVYDIEPSDTSAMLLRYNEMLQLFFSTKDYIETTPRLNTERNMVFINKIGHVLAFIDFNSSISQFKQSLDYETLTALYYLAENISLVHDLEDSIISDEQINELIEEVDTLISHITESDLSKGVKEILVKNLHNIRESLHRYFISGIEGVQTALEQSLGSLIMNNQDIRPEVEDENVRGVFKFMGRLNEIISTANGVKDFIAPITKFFINE
;
A
#
# COMPACT_ATOMS: atom_id res chain seq x y z
N MET A 1 -1.08 -18.59 -3.25
CA MET A 1 -0.41 -17.28 -3.21
C MET A 1 -1.50 -16.31 -2.83
N ARG A 2 -1.55 -15.83 -1.58
CA ARG A 2 -2.62 -14.90 -1.19
C ARG A 2 -2.18 -13.53 -1.66
N LYS A 3 -2.92 -12.98 -2.60
CA LYS A 3 -2.80 -11.58 -3.01
C LYS A 3 -4.08 -10.88 -2.62
N GLU A 4 -3.96 -9.58 -2.37
CA GLU A 4 -5.14 -8.78 -2.12
C GLU A 4 -5.87 -8.47 -3.42
N ASN A 5 -7.18 -8.37 -3.35
CA ASN A 5 -7.99 -8.09 -4.52
C ASN A 5 -7.95 -6.58 -4.90
N PRO A 6 -7.33 -6.20 -6.02
CA PRO A 6 -7.28 -4.79 -6.43
C PRO A 6 -8.66 -4.22 -6.78
N ALA A 7 -9.61 -5.07 -7.20
CA ALA A 7 -10.96 -4.66 -7.53
C ALA A 7 -11.76 -4.32 -6.26
N SER A 8 -11.58 -5.09 -5.18
CA SER A 8 -12.20 -4.79 -3.87
C SER A 8 -11.71 -3.45 -3.35
N LYS A 9 -10.41 -3.18 -3.45
CA LYS A 9 -9.81 -1.90 -3.03
C LYS A 9 -10.29 -0.73 -3.88
N LEU A 10 -10.30 -0.89 -5.20
CA LEU A 10 -10.84 0.12 -6.10
C LEU A 10 -12.30 0.42 -5.78
N HIS A 11 -13.11 -0.62 -5.56
CA HIS A 11 -14.50 -0.47 -5.14
C HIS A 11 -14.63 0.34 -3.85
N ASN A 12 -13.88 -0.02 -2.81
CA ASN A 12 -13.93 0.66 -1.52
C ASN A 12 -13.57 2.14 -1.63
N LEU A 13 -12.50 2.48 -2.37
CA LEU A 13 -12.10 3.87 -2.62
C LEU A 13 -13.21 4.65 -3.33
N LEU A 14 -13.77 4.09 -4.40
CA LEU A 14 -14.83 4.71 -5.17
C LEU A 14 -16.12 4.85 -4.35
N GLU A 15 -16.46 3.87 -3.52
CA GLU A 15 -17.62 3.91 -2.63
C GLU A 15 -17.50 5.00 -1.57
N ILE A 16 -16.32 5.16 -0.93
CA ILE A 16 -16.08 6.25 0.02
C ILE A 16 -16.24 7.60 -0.69
N ALA A 17 -15.62 7.78 -1.86
CA ALA A 17 -15.77 9.00 -2.66
C ALA A 17 -17.24 9.26 -3.05
N TYR A 18 -18.00 8.20 -3.32
CA TYR A 18 -19.42 8.29 -3.67
C TYR A 18 -20.30 8.80 -2.52
N LYS A 19 -19.85 8.77 -1.26
CA LYS A 19 -20.59 9.29 -0.09
C LYS A 19 -20.55 10.83 0.03
N PHE A 20 -19.62 11.51 -0.66
CA PHE A 20 -19.47 12.97 -0.59
C PHE A 20 -20.55 13.74 -1.38
N GLN A 21 -20.79 15.01 -1.08
CA GLN A 21 -21.78 15.81 -1.82
C GLN A 21 -21.30 16.10 -3.25
N THR A 22 -22.22 16.17 -4.23
CA THR A 22 -21.87 16.45 -5.64
C THR A 22 -21.22 17.80 -5.86
N THR A 23 -21.43 18.74 -4.94
CA THR A 23 -20.84 20.08 -4.92
C THR A 23 -19.40 20.11 -4.41
N SER A 24 -18.93 19.05 -3.74
CA SER A 24 -17.55 18.94 -3.30
C SER A 24 -16.61 18.89 -4.51
N THR A 25 -15.45 19.54 -4.40
CA THR A 25 -14.42 19.45 -5.44
C THR A 25 -13.77 18.08 -5.41
N PHE A 26 -13.26 17.62 -6.56
CA PHE A 26 -12.50 16.38 -6.65
C PHE A 26 -11.35 16.39 -5.63
N ARG A 27 -10.57 17.49 -5.59
CA ARG A 27 -9.48 17.66 -4.63
C ARG A 27 -9.94 17.47 -3.20
N THR A 28 -11.02 18.12 -2.77
CA THR A 28 -11.53 17.96 -1.41
C THR A 28 -11.89 16.51 -1.10
N VAL A 29 -12.64 15.84 -1.98
CA VAL A 29 -13.08 14.46 -1.75
C VAL A 29 -11.89 13.53 -1.62
N TRP A 30 -10.99 13.55 -2.59
CA TRP A 30 -9.88 12.60 -2.61
C TRP A 30 -8.81 12.93 -1.57
N SER A 31 -8.70 14.19 -1.13
CA SER A 31 -7.85 14.53 0.02
C SER A 31 -8.36 13.88 1.30
N ASN A 32 -9.68 13.81 1.48
CA ASN A 32 -10.28 13.13 2.64
C ASN A 32 -10.20 11.60 2.50
N VAL A 33 -10.43 11.05 1.30
CA VAL A 33 -10.33 9.60 1.05
C VAL A 33 -8.91 9.09 1.33
N TYR A 34 -7.89 9.88 0.98
CA TYR A 34 -6.49 9.49 1.11
C TYR A 34 -5.78 10.02 2.35
N ASP A 35 -6.48 10.77 3.20
CA ASP A 35 -5.92 11.50 4.34
C ASP A 35 -4.66 12.30 3.97
N ILE A 36 -4.77 13.16 2.96
CA ILE A 36 -3.69 14.03 2.50
C ILE A 36 -4.11 15.50 2.59
N GLU A 37 -3.13 16.37 2.76
CA GLU A 37 -3.35 17.82 2.78
C GLU A 37 -3.86 18.30 1.40
N PRO A 38 -5.03 18.98 1.30
CA PRO A 38 -5.58 19.37 0.01
C PRO A 38 -4.68 20.27 -0.83
N SER A 39 -3.78 21.03 -0.21
CA SER A 39 -2.82 21.88 -0.92
C SER A 39 -1.65 21.10 -1.54
N ASP A 40 -1.40 19.85 -1.10
CA ASP A 40 -0.32 19.01 -1.63
C ASP A 40 -0.72 18.32 -2.94
N THR A 41 -0.44 19.00 -4.05
CA THR A 41 -0.71 18.47 -5.39
C THR A 41 0.16 17.27 -5.75
N SER A 42 1.37 17.18 -5.20
CA SER A 42 2.27 16.05 -5.46
C SER A 42 1.72 14.77 -4.82
N ALA A 43 1.30 14.86 -3.55
CA ALA A 43 0.62 13.76 -2.87
C ALA A 43 -0.64 13.35 -3.63
N MET A 44 -1.48 14.31 -4.05
CA MET A 44 -2.70 14.03 -4.82
C MET A 44 -2.42 13.24 -6.11
N LEU A 45 -1.40 13.64 -6.87
CA LEU A 45 -1.01 12.94 -8.09
C LEU A 45 -0.52 11.51 -7.83
N LEU A 46 0.25 11.30 -6.77
CA LEU A 46 0.72 9.97 -6.37
C LEU A 46 -0.46 9.06 -5.99
N ARG A 47 -1.40 9.56 -5.17
CA ARG A 47 -2.60 8.80 -4.79
C ARG A 47 -3.50 8.47 -5.95
N TYR A 48 -3.65 9.43 -6.85
CA TYR A 48 -4.41 9.21 -8.06
C TYR A 48 -3.76 8.12 -8.95
N ASN A 49 -2.43 8.12 -9.07
CA ASN A 49 -1.71 7.04 -9.74
C ASN A 49 -1.91 5.68 -9.04
N GLU A 50 -1.90 5.62 -7.71
CA GLU A 50 -2.19 4.38 -6.96
C GLU A 50 -3.59 3.83 -7.33
N MET A 51 -4.62 4.68 -7.42
CA MET A 51 -5.94 4.27 -7.89
C MET A 51 -5.95 3.76 -9.33
N LEU A 52 -5.19 4.41 -10.23
CA LEU A 52 -5.04 3.94 -11.61
C LEU A 52 -4.39 2.56 -11.67
N GLN A 53 -3.39 2.28 -10.83
CA GLN A 53 -2.79 0.94 -10.75
C GLN A 53 -3.82 -0.10 -10.30
N LEU A 54 -4.65 0.19 -9.30
CA LEU A 54 -5.75 -0.71 -8.89
C LEU A 54 -6.71 -0.99 -10.06
N PHE A 55 -7.04 0.04 -10.84
CA PHE A 55 -7.86 -0.12 -12.04
C PHE A 55 -7.19 -1.00 -13.10
N PHE A 56 -5.92 -0.76 -13.43
CA PHE A 56 -5.22 -1.55 -14.43
C PHE A 56 -5.06 -3.01 -14.00
N SER A 57 -4.72 -3.27 -12.75
CA SER A 57 -4.66 -4.64 -12.20
C SER A 57 -6.02 -5.33 -12.22
N THR A 58 -7.10 -4.61 -11.88
CA THR A 58 -8.47 -5.13 -11.97
C THR A 58 -8.82 -5.50 -13.41
N LYS A 59 -8.51 -4.62 -14.36
CA LYS A 59 -8.76 -4.85 -15.78
C LYS A 59 -7.96 -6.04 -16.30
N ASP A 60 -6.70 -6.17 -15.91
CA ASP A 60 -5.84 -7.30 -16.28
C ASP A 60 -6.41 -8.64 -15.78
N TYR A 61 -6.87 -8.71 -14.52
CA TYR A 61 -7.56 -9.91 -14.01
C TYR A 61 -8.79 -10.28 -14.85
N ILE A 62 -9.58 -9.29 -15.27
CA ILE A 62 -10.76 -9.53 -16.11
C ILE A 62 -10.35 -10.03 -17.49
N GLU A 63 -9.39 -9.38 -18.15
CA GLU A 63 -8.98 -9.67 -19.53
C GLU A 63 -8.25 -11.03 -19.65
N THR A 64 -7.40 -11.35 -18.67
CA THR A 64 -6.58 -12.57 -18.69
C THR A 64 -7.29 -13.81 -18.18
N THR A 65 -8.47 -13.66 -17.56
CA THR A 65 -9.24 -14.77 -16.99
C THR A 65 -10.46 -15.09 -17.87
N PRO A 66 -10.50 -16.21 -18.62
CA PRO A 66 -11.56 -16.49 -19.59
C PRO A 66 -12.99 -16.48 -19.02
N ARG A 67 -13.17 -16.87 -17.75
CA ARG A 67 -14.48 -16.84 -17.08
C ARG A 67 -14.95 -15.43 -16.71
N LEU A 68 -14.01 -14.48 -16.55
CA LEU A 68 -14.29 -13.08 -16.23
C LEU A 68 -14.33 -12.21 -17.48
N ASN A 69 -13.61 -12.58 -18.54
CA ASN A 69 -13.56 -11.87 -19.83
C ASN A 69 -14.86 -12.05 -20.64
N THR A 70 -15.94 -11.49 -20.13
CA THR A 70 -17.25 -11.46 -20.79
C THR A 70 -17.52 -10.06 -21.32
N GLU A 71 -18.29 -9.96 -22.41
CA GLU A 71 -18.68 -8.67 -22.99
C GLU A 71 -19.29 -7.73 -21.94
N ARG A 72 -20.14 -8.27 -21.06
CA ARG A 72 -20.78 -7.50 -19.97
C ARG A 72 -19.76 -6.95 -18.98
N ASN A 73 -18.81 -7.77 -18.53
CA ASN A 73 -17.77 -7.32 -17.60
C ASN A 73 -16.87 -6.26 -18.25
N MET A 74 -16.55 -6.45 -19.54
CA MET A 74 -15.77 -5.49 -20.31
C MET A 74 -16.48 -4.15 -20.47
N VAL A 75 -17.81 -4.11 -20.63
CA VAL A 75 -18.58 -2.86 -20.66
C VAL A 75 -18.41 -2.08 -19.36
N PHE A 76 -18.57 -2.73 -18.20
CA PHE A 76 -18.46 -2.05 -16.91
C PHE A 76 -17.03 -1.58 -16.61
N ILE A 77 -16.02 -2.42 -16.80
CA ILE A 77 -14.63 -2.01 -16.54
C ILE A 77 -14.18 -0.90 -17.50
N ASN A 78 -14.62 -0.92 -18.75
CA ASN A 78 -14.32 0.17 -19.68
C ASN A 78 -15.00 1.47 -19.25
N LYS A 79 -16.25 1.42 -18.78
CA LYS A 79 -16.95 2.61 -18.24
C LYS A 79 -16.18 3.22 -17.07
N ILE A 80 -15.68 2.40 -16.14
CA ILE A 80 -14.81 2.85 -15.03
C ILE A 80 -13.54 3.50 -15.58
N GLY A 81 -12.89 2.88 -16.57
CA GLY A 81 -11.71 3.46 -17.23
C GLY A 81 -11.98 4.84 -17.84
N HIS A 82 -13.14 5.05 -18.46
CA HIS A 82 -13.52 6.36 -19.00
C HIS A 82 -13.75 7.39 -17.88
N VAL A 83 -14.38 7.00 -16.77
CA VAL A 83 -14.53 7.87 -15.59
C VAL A 83 -13.16 8.30 -15.08
N LEU A 84 -12.24 7.36 -14.93
CA LEU A 84 -10.93 7.63 -14.37
C LEU A 84 -10.05 8.44 -15.33
N ALA A 85 -10.22 8.32 -16.64
CA ALA A 85 -9.40 9.04 -17.64
C ALA A 85 -9.62 10.57 -17.66
N PHE A 86 -10.75 11.06 -17.15
CA PHE A 86 -11.07 12.48 -17.15
C PHE A 86 -11.10 13.04 -15.73
N ILE A 87 -10.05 13.76 -15.36
CA ILE A 87 -9.95 14.41 -14.06
C ILE A 87 -9.59 15.87 -14.18
N ASP A 88 -10.44 16.68 -13.55
CA ASP A 88 -10.14 18.04 -13.16
C ASP A 88 -10.24 18.12 -11.63
N PHE A 89 -9.08 18.29 -10.98
CA PHE A 89 -8.98 18.34 -9.53
C PHE A 89 -9.77 19.50 -8.90
N ASN A 90 -10.00 20.57 -9.65
CA ASN A 90 -10.70 21.76 -9.17
C ASN A 90 -12.19 21.75 -9.51
N SER A 91 -12.61 20.86 -10.41
CA SER A 91 -14.02 20.67 -10.74
C SER A 91 -14.78 19.98 -9.61
N SER A 92 -16.11 20.16 -9.59
CA SER A 92 -17.00 19.40 -8.74
C SER A 92 -17.02 17.92 -9.13
N ILE A 93 -17.23 17.01 -8.18
CA ILE A 93 -17.37 15.57 -8.45
C ILE A 93 -18.68 15.19 -9.17
N SER A 94 -19.51 16.15 -9.56
CA SER A 94 -20.82 15.89 -10.18
C SER A 94 -20.71 15.04 -11.46
N GLN A 95 -19.78 15.37 -12.35
CA GLN A 95 -19.53 14.62 -13.59
C GLN A 95 -18.97 13.22 -13.31
N PHE A 96 -18.09 13.11 -12.31
CA PHE A 96 -17.58 11.82 -11.83
C PHE A 96 -18.71 10.92 -11.37
N LYS A 97 -19.63 11.43 -10.53
CA LYS A 97 -20.80 10.69 -10.04
C LYS A 97 -21.84 10.38 -11.11
N GLN A 98 -22.01 11.26 -12.10
CA GLN A 98 -22.90 11.01 -13.22
C GLN A 98 -22.37 9.87 -14.11
N SER A 99 -21.05 9.80 -14.27
CA SER A 99 -20.40 8.81 -15.12
C SER A 99 -20.17 7.47 -14.41
N LEU A 100 -19.89 7.50 -13.11
CA LEU A 100 -19.84 6.33 -12.23
C LEU A 100 -21.17 6.19 -11.47
N ASP A 101 -22.23 5.80 -12.15
CA ASP A 101 -23.52 5.55 -11.50
C ASP A 101 -23.47 4.34 -10.54
N TYR A 102 -24.50 4.25 -9.70
CA TYR A 102 -24.62 3.18 -8.70
C TYR A 102 -24.63 1.78 -9.31
N GLU A 103 -25.16 1.63 -10.53
CA GLU A 103 -25.12 0.37 -11.27
C GLU A 103 -23.68 -0.04 -11.58
N THR A 104 -22.85 0.90 -12.06
CA THR A 104 -21.43 0.65 -12.36
C THR A 104 -20.64 0.33 -11.10
N LEU A 105 -20.90 1.05 -10.00
CA LEU A 105 -20.26 0.77 -8.71
C LEU A 105 -20.66 -0.62 -8.18
N THR A 106 -21.95 -0.98 -8.27
CA THR A 106 -22.44 -2.31 -7.91
C THR A 106 -21.84 -3.41 -8.80
N ALA A 107 -21.68 -3.16 -10.09
CA ALA A 107 -21.03 -4.10 -11.00
C ALA A 107 -19.56 -4.32 -10.62
N LEU A 108 -18.85 -3.25 -10.21
CA LEU A 108 -17.47 -3.37 -9.71
C LEU A 108 -17.40 -4.21 -8.43
N TYR A 109 -18.34 -4.03 -7.50
CA TYR A 109 -18.44 -4.88 -6.30
C TYR A 109 -18.53 -6.36 -6.68
N TYR A 110 -19.47 -6.73 -7.55
CA TYR A 110 -19.59 -8.13 -7.98
C TYR A 110 -18.39 -8.61 -8.80
N LEU A 111 -17.76 -7.75 -9.60
CA LEU A 111 -16.50 -8.11 -10.27
C LEU A 111 -15.42 -8.44 -9.26
N ALA A 112 -15.31 -7.67 -8.17
CA ALA A 112 -14.40 -7.93 -7.09
C ALA A 112 -14.68 -9.29 -6.44
N GLU A 113 -15.92 -9.56 -6.03
CA GLU A 113 -16.32 -10.87 -5.47
C GLU A 113 -15.96 -12.03 -6.40
N ASN A 114 -16.23 -11.90 -7.71
CA ASN A 114 -15.90 -12.94 -8.69
C ASN A 114 -14.39 -13.11 -8.88
N ILE A 115 -13.61 -12.03 -8.85
CA ILE A 115 -12.15 -12.09 -8.91
C ILE A 115 -11.62 -12.84 -7.67
N SER A 116 -12.09 -12.50 -6.47
CA SER A 116 -11.71 -13.20 -5.23
C SER A 116 -12.03 -14.69 -5.33
N LEU A 117 -13.23 -15.05 -5.77
CA LEU A 117 -13.65 -16.45 -5.91
C LEU A 117 -12.84 -17.23 -6.94
N VAL A 118 -12.46 -16.62 -8.06
CA VAL A 118 -11.73 -17.31 -9.14
C VAL A 118 -10.25 -17.46 -8.83
N HIS A 119 -9.66 -16.48 -8.14
CA HIS A 119 -8.21 -16.42 -7.89
C HIS A 119 -7.81 -16.70 -6.43
N ASP A 120 -8.77 -17.00 -5.56
CA ASP A 120 -8.56 -17.24 -4.12
C ASP A 120 -7.85 -16.04 -3.44
N LEU A 121 -8.34 -14.84 -3.73
CA LEU A 121 -7.81 -13.58 -3.19
C LEU A 121 -8.54 -13.21 -1.90
N GLU A 122 -7.81 -12.64 -0.95
CA GLU A 122 -8.35 -12.04 0.27
C GLU A 122 -8.55 -10.53 0.06
N ASP A 123 -9.49 -9.90 0.76
CA ASP A 123 -9.68 -8.45 0.67
C ASP A 123 -8.58 -7.69 1.42
N SER A 124 -8.13 -8.25 2.55
CA SER A 124 -7.01 -7.76 3.34
C SER A 124 -6.24 -8.93 3.94
N ILE A 125 -4.91 -8.90 3.87
CA ILE A 125 -4.07 -9.96 4.45
C ILE A 125 -3.58 -9.59 5.87
N ILE A 126 -3.37 -8.30 6.15
CA ILE A 126 -3.02 -7.78 7.48
C ILE A 126 -4.27 -7.11 8.07
N SER A 127 -4.61 -7.41 9.33
CA SER A 127 -5.74 -6.74 9.99
C SER A 127 -5.38 -5.31 10.41
N ASP A 128 -6.37 -4.44 10.55
CA ASP A 128 -6.16 -3.06 11.02
C ASP A 128 -5.48 -3.03 12.39
N GLU A 129 -5.81 -3.96 13.29
CA GLU A 129 -5.15 -4.11 14.59
C GLU A 129 -3.66 -4.43 14.42
N GLN A 130 -3.33 -5.40 13.56
CA GLN A 130 -1.93 -5.75 13.28
C GLN A 130 -1.16 -4.58 12.64
N ILE A 131 -1.81 -3.78 11.78
CA ILE A 131 -1.20 -2.58 11.22
C ILE A 131 -0.89 -1.55 12.31
N ASN A 132 -1.86 -1.29 13.20
CA ASN A 132 -1.65 -0.36 14.30
C ASN A 132 -0.51 -0.83 15.23
N GLU A 133 -0.46 -2.12 15.56
CA GLU A 133 0.66 -2.70 16.33
C GLU A 133 2.02 -2.49 15.64
N LEU A 134 2.11 -2.71 14.33
CA LEU A 134 3.36 -2.50 13.58
C LEU A 134 3.77 -1.02 13.56
N ILE A 135 2.80 -0.10 13.43
CA ILE A 135 3.06 1.34 13.46
C ILE A 135 3.57 1.77 14.85
N GLU A 136 2.93 1.30 15.93
CA GLU A 136 3.37 1.57 17.30
C GLU A 136 4.78 1.02 17.59
N GLU A 137 5.11 -0.17 17.08
CA GLU A 137 6.45 -0.74 17.21
C GLU A 137 7.49 0.12 16.47
N VAL A 138 7.18 0.60 15.26
CA VAL A 138 8.05 1.51 14.51
C VAL A 138 8.26 2.82 15.26
N ASP A 139 7.20 3.43 15.78
CA ASP A 139 7.28 4.69 16.52
C ASP A 139 8.11 4.54 17.80
N THR A 140 7.98 3.41 18.48
CA THR A 140 8.80 3.07 19.65
C THR A 140 10.28 2.95 19.27
N LEU A 141 10.60 2.22 18.20
CA LEU A 141 11.98 2.07 17.72
C LEU A 141 12.59 3.42 17.32
N ILE A 142 11.84 4.27 16.60
CA ILE A 142 12.30 5.62 16.24
C ILE A 142 12.64 6.42 17.50
N SER A 143 11.80 6.38 18.53
CA SER A 143 12.04 7.08 19.80
C SER A 143 13.34 6.60 20.45
N HIS A 144 13.51 5.28 20.62
CA HIS A 144 14.71 4.72 21.26
C HIS A 144 15.99 5.01 20.46
N ILE A 145 15.96 4.88 19.13
CA ILE A 145 17.11 5.21 18.26
C ILE A 145 17.50 6.69 18.42
N THR A 146 16.51 7.59 18.46
CA THR A 146 16.76 9.02 18.59
C THR A 146 17.46 9.35 19.91
N GLU A 147 17.08 8.66 20.99
CA GLU A 147 17.60 8.85 22.35
C GLU A 147 18.90 8.07 22.66
N SER A 148 19.26 7.08 21.83
CA SER A 148 20.44 6.22 22.02
C SER A 148 21.79 6.92 21.86
N ASP A 149 22.89 6.22 22.14
CA ASP A 149 24.27 6.68 21.90
C ASP A 149 24.81 6.32 20.50
N LEU A 150 23.95 5.80 19.59
CA LEU A 150 24.33 5.48 18.21
C LEU A 150 24.93 6.69 17.49
N SER A 151 25.82 6.43 16.53
CA SER A 151 26.37 7.53 15.72
C SER A 151 25.28 8.22 14.92
N LYS A 152 25.46 9.53 14.68
CA LYS A 152 24.48 10.34 13.94
C LYS A 152 24.12 9.73 12.58
N GLY A 153 25.12 9.20 11.85
CA GLY A 153 24.90 8.55 10.56
C GLY A 153 24.02 7.31 10.66
N VAL A 154 24.28 6.44 11.65
CA VAL A 154 23.47 5.23 11.88
C VAL A 154 22.04 5.61 12.27
N LYS A 155 21.85 6.59 13.18
CA LYS A 155 20.51 7.09 13.53
C LYS A 155 19.73 7.56 12.29
N GLU A 156 20.35 8.39 11.45
CA GLU A 156 19.71 8.90 10.23
C GLU A 156 19.29 7.78 9.28
N ILE A 157 20.15 6.77 9.07
CA ILE A 157 19.84 5.63 8.21
C ILE A 157 18.68 4.81 8.77
N LEU A 158 18.72 4.43 10.05
CA LEU A 158 17.69 3.59 10.66
C LEU A 158 16.33 4.31 10.70
N VAL A 159 16.30 5.56 11.17
CA VAL A 159 15.07 6.35 11.30
C VAL A 159 14.44 6.59 9.93
N LYS A 160 15.24 6.88 8.88
CA LYS A 160 14.74 7.03 7.51
C LYS A 160 14.05 5.76 7.00
N ASN A 161 14.66 4.60 7.19
CA ASN A 161 14.11 3.32 6.74
C ASN A 161 12.84 2.93 7.53
N LEU A 162 12.81 3.20 8.83
CA LEU A 162 11.62 3.01 9.67
C LEU A 162 10.46 3.92 9.24
N HIS A 163 10.73 5.20 8.97
CA HIS A 163 9.71 6.12 8.43
C HIS A 163 9.15 5.64 7.09
N ASN A 164 9.99 5.10 6.19
CA ASN A 164 9.53 4.54 4.91
C ASN A 164 8.53 3.40 5.11
N ILE A 165 8.84 2.48 6.03
CA ILE A 165 7.94 1.36 6.36
C ILE A 165 6.65 1.87 7.02
N ARG A 166 6.76 2.76 8.00
CA ARG A 166 5.61 3.37 8.69
C ARG A 166 4.66 4.03 7.71
N GLU A 167 5.20 4.81 6.78
CA GLU A 167 4.40 5.49 5.75
C GLU A 167 3.68 4.48 4.86
N SER A 168 4.33 3.37 4.51
CA SER A 168 3.66 2.31 3.75
C SER A 168 2.56 1.60 4.54
N LEU A 169 2.71 1.44 5.86
CA LEU A 169 1.68 0.85 6.73
C LEU A 169 0.45 1.75 6.83
N HIS A 170 0.63 3.07 7.00
CA HIS A 170 -0.48 4.04 6.93
C HIS A 170 -1.22 4.00 5.58
N ARG A 171 -0.51 3.64 4.52
CA ARG A 171 -1.04 3.57 3.14
C ARG A 171 -1.60 2.20 2.76
N TYR A 172 -1.61 1.24 3.67
CA TYR A 172 -1.92 -0.15 3.36
C TYR A 172 -3.31 -0.34 2.75
N PHE A 173 -4.31 0.43 3.19
CA PHE A 173 -5.66 0.38 2.62
C PHE A 173 -5.69 0.65 1.11
N ILE A 174 -4.67 1.33 0.58
CA ILE A 174 -4.49 1.65 -0.84
C ILE A 174 -3.54 0.64 -1.49
N SER A 175 -2.28 0.62 -1.02
CA SER A 175 -1.17 -0.08 -1.68
C SER A 175 -1.09 -1.56 -1.31
N GLY A 176 -1.69 -1.93 -0.18
CA GLY A 176 -1.70 -3.30 0.29
C GLY A 176 -0.37 -3.87 0.70
N ILE A 177 -0.36 -5.20 0.73
CA ILE A 177 0.83 -5.98 1.04
C ILE A 177 1.99 -5.68 0.07
N GLU A 178 1.70 -5.37 -1.19
CA GLU A 178 2.72 -5.06 -2.20
C GLU A 178 3.45 -3.74 -1.88
N GLY A 179 2.72 -2.74 -1.39
CA GLY A 179 3.32 -1.48 -0.93
C GLY A 179 4.26 -1.71 0.25
N VAL A 180 3.79 -2.45 1.25
CA VAL A 180 4.58 -2.76 2.46
C VAL A 180 5.80 -3.60 2.13
N GLN A 181 5.66 -4.58 1.22
CA GLN A 181 6.79 -5.36 0.71
C GLN A 181 7.82 -4.47 0.01
N THR A 182 7.39 -3.57 -0.86
CA THR A 182 8.30 -2.65 -1.57
C THR A 182 9.07 -1.77 -0.57
N ALA A 183 8.39 -1.23 0.43
CA ALA A 183 9.03 -0.41 1.46
C ALA A 183 10.05 -1.21 2.30
N LEU A 184 9.73 -2.46 2.64
CA LEU A 184 10.66 -3.37 3.32
C LEU A 184 11.89 -3.67 2.46
N GLU A 185 11.71 -4.01 1.19
CA GLU A 185 12.81 -4.30 0.25
C GLU A 185 13.75 -3.11 0.08
N GLN A 186 13.18 -1.90 -0.08
CA GLN A 186 13.95 -0.66 -0.15
C GLN A 186 14.73 -0.40 1.14
N SER A 187 14.09 -0.61 2.29
CA SER A 187 14.74 -0.44 3.59
C SER A 187 15.88 -1.43 3.79
N LEU A 188 15.68 -2.70 3.45
CA LEU A 188 16.74 -3.72 3.51
C LEU A 188 17.90 -3.39 2.56
N GLY A 189 17.60 -2.99 1.32
CA GLY A 189 18.62 -2.56 0.36
C GLY A 189 19.43 -1.37 0.86
N SER A 190 18.76 -0.39 1.45
CA SER A 190 19.38 0.77 2.10
C SER A 190 20.32 0.38 3.22
N LEU A 191 19.92 -0.55 4.11
CA LEU A 191 20.81 -1.05 5.16
C LEU A 191 22.04 -1.76 4.58
N ILE A 192 21.85 -2.60 3.55
CA ILE A 192 22.96 -3.33 2.91
C ILE A 192 23.96 -2.36 2.29
N MET A 193 23.49 -1.32 1.62
CA MET A 193 24.34 -0.30 1.00
C MET A 193 25.14 0.51 2.03
N ASN A 194 24.62 0.68 3.24
CA ASN A 194 25.28 1.43 4.33
C ASN A 194 25.87 0.50 5.41
N ASN A 195 26.15 -0.76 5.08
CA ASN A 195 26.65 -1.75 6.03
C ASN A 195 27.96 -1.32 6.74
N GLN A 196 28.83 -0.57 6.05
CA GLN A 196 30.09 -0.11 6.65
C GLN A 196 29.87 0.79 7.87
N ASP A 197 28.79 1.56 7.88
CA ASP A 197 28.42 2.45 8.99
C ASP A 197 27.63 1.70 10.07
N ILE A 198 26.81 0.73 9.68
CA ILE A 198 25.92 -0.02 10.60
C ILE A 198 26.66 -1.14 11.35
N ARG A 199 27.55 -1.87 10.66
CA ARG A 199 28.24 -3.05 11.22
C ARG A 199 28.96 -2.79 12.55
N PRO A 200 29.66 -1.65 12.76
CA PRO A 200 30.28 -1.34 14.05
C PRO A 200 29.30 -1.27 15.23
N GLU A 201 28.02 -1.00 14.96
CA GLU A 201 26.97 -0.79 15.97
C GLU A 201 25.95 -1.96 15.99
N VAL A 202 26.21 -3.06 15.28
CA VAL A 202 25.26 -4.20 15.13
C VAL A 202 24.88 -4.90 16.44
N GLU A 203 25.70 -4.76 17.47
CA GLU A 203 25.45 -5.32 18.79
C GLU A 203 24.49 -4.46 19.63
N ASP A 204 24.26 -3.20 19.23
CA ASP A 204 23.33 -2.29 19.89
C ASP A 204 21.89 -2.83 19.80
N GLU A 205 21.15 -2.71 20.91
CA GLU A 205 19.80 -3.24 21.02
C GLU A 205 18.82 -2.58 20.05
N ASN A 206 19.03 -1.31 19.70
CA ASN A 206 18.18 -0.59 18.77
C ASN A 206 18.42 -1.06 17.34
N VAL A 207 19.68 -1.26 16.95
CA VAL A 207 20.04 -1.83 15.64
C VAL A 207 19.44 -3.23 15.50
N ARG A 208 19.60 -4.08 16.51
CA ARG A 208 18.99 -5.42 16.56
C ARG A 208 17.46 -5.35 16.54
N GLY A 209 16.87 -4.39 17.23
CA GLY A 209 15.44 -4.11 17.24
C GLY A 209 14.90 -3.85 15.83
N VAL A 210 15.59 -3.03 15.03
CA VAL A 210 15.22 -2.77 13.64
C VAL A 210 15.26 -4.06 12.80
N PHE A 211 16.32 -4.85 12.88
CA PHE A 211 16.41 -6.11 12.14
C PHE A 211 15.33 -7.12 12.58
N LYS A 212 15.02 -7.19 13.88
CA LYS A 212 13.97 -8.05 14.41
C LYS A 212 12.59 -7.63 13.91
N PHE A 213 12.29 -6.33 13.92
CA PHE A 213 11.05 -5.79 13.38
C PHE A 213 10.92 -6.10 11.88
N MET A 214 11.97 -5.84 11.09
CA MET A 214 11.98 -6.18 9.66
C MET A 214 11.83 -7.69 9.41
N GLY A 215 12.39 -8.52 10.30
CA GLY A 215 12.17 -9.97 10.37
C GLY A 215 10.71 -10.35 10.51
N ARG A 216 10.06 -9.84 11.58
CA ARG A 216 8.62 -10.05 11.83
C ARG A 216 7.78 -9.58 10.65
N LEU A 217 8.07 -8.39 10.09
CA LEU A 217 7.35 -7.86 8.95
C LEU A 217 7.49 -8.76 7.71
N ASN A 218 8.70 -9.26 7.45
CA ASN A 218 8.93 -10.21 6.37
C ASN A 218 8.17 -11.53 6.58
N GLU A 219 8.08 -12.04 7.80
CA GLU A 219 7.31 -13.27 8.10
C GLU A 219 5.82 -13.08 7.79
N ILE A 220 5.25 -11.92 8.15
CA ILE A 220 3.87 -11.55 7.81
C ILE A 220 3.68 -11.54 6.28
N ILE A 221 4.56 -10.85 5.55
CA ILE A 221 4.52 -10.78 4.08
C ILE A 221 4.76 -12.14 3.42
N SER A 222 5.66 -12.95 3.96
CA SER A 222 5.99 -14.27 3.40
C SER A 222 4.86 -15.26 3.59
N THR A 223 4.18 -15.20 4.74
CA THR A 223 2.97 -16.00 5.03
C THR A 223 1.83 -15.60 4.09
N ALA A 224 1.69 -14.31 3.80
CA ALA A 224 0.76 -13.75 2.82
C ALA A 224 1.06 -14.25 1.39
N ASN A 225 2.25 -13.96 0.89
CA ASN A 225 2.58 -14.14 -0.52
C ASN A 225 3.05 -15.56 -0.88
N GLY A 226 3.33 -16.43 0.11
CA GLY A 226 3.94 -17.74 -0.11
C GLY A 226 5.37 -17.66 -0.66
N VAL A 227 6.03 -16.52 -0.47
CA VAL A 227 7.40 -16.23 -0.91
C VAL A 227 8.40 -16.63 0.18
N LYS A 228 9.63 -17.00 -0.21
CA LYS A 228 10.70 -17.41 0.71
C LYS A 228 11.17 -16.24 1.59
N ASP A 229 11.50 -16.55 2.84
CA ASP A 229 12.09 -15.64 3.81
C ASP A 229 13.40 -15.00 3.29
N PHE A 230 13.40 -13.67 3.15
CA PHE A 230 14.55 -12.88 2.69
C PHE A 230 15.41 -12.35 3.84
N ILE A 231 14.96 -12.42 5.09
CA ILE A 231 15.66 -11.83 6.23
C ILE A 231 16.77 -12.75 6.74
N ALA A 232 16.57 -14.07 6.71
CA ALA A 232 17.61 -15.01 7.13
C ALA A 232 18.95 -14.87 6.37
N PRO A 233 18.99 -14.65 5.04
CA PRO A 233 20.23 -14.31 4.33
C PRO A 233 20.81 -12.95 4.73
N ILE A 234 19.97 -11.94 4.96
CA ILE A 234 20.39 -10.56 5.22
C ILE A 234 20.98 -10.44 6.62
N THR A 235 20.31 -10.98 7.63
CA THR A 235 20.85 -11.07 9.00
C THR A 235 22.20 -11.77 9.03
N LYS A 236 22.42 -12.83 8.24
CA LYS A 236 23.75 -13.44 8.10
C LYS A 236 24.79 -12.50 7.50
N PHE A 237 24.41 -11.59 6.61
CA PHE A 237 25.32 -10.59 6.03
C PHE A 237 25.76 -9.52 7.05
N PHE A 238 24.94 -9.26 8.08
CA PHE A 238 25.24 -8.29 9.14
C PHE A 238 25.82 -8.92 10.41
N ILE A 239 25.39 -10.13 10.78
CA ILE A 239 25.56 -10.70 12.13
C ILE A 239 26.59 -11.86 12.17
N ASN A 240 27.03 -12.43 11.04
CA ASN A 240 28.07 -13.46 11.05
C ASN A 240 29.45 -12.96 10.57
N GLU A 241 30.46 -13.50 11.24
CA GLU A 241 31.93 -13.42 11.06
C GLU A 241 32.40 -13.21 9.61
#